data_AF-A0A8X6PYY3-F1
#
_entry.id   AF-A0A8X6PYY3-F1
#
_cell.length_a   1.000
_cell.length_b   1.000
_cell.length_c   1.000
_cell.angle_alpha   90.00
_cell.angle_beta   90.00
_cell.angle_gamma   90.00
#
_symmetry.space_group_name_H-M   'P 1'
#
loop_
_entity.id
_entity.type
_entity.pdbx_description
1 polymer ?
#
loop_
_entity_poly.entity_id
_entity_poly.type
_entity_poly.pdbx_seq_one_letter_code
_entity_poly.pdbx_strand_id
1 'polypeptide(L)'
;MMMSNGTGATTMPLCTGTCDDNCPPVDHCKCGTYKGWCGCCSFCYVCPGENCFTVLNRPCAPGSKCVRDTTISRVMHRRIGFCQKTDA
;
A
#
# COMPACT_ATOMS: atom_id res chain seq x y z
N MET A 1 12.06 18.27 -34.98
CA MET A 1 12.19 19.08 -33.76
C MET A 1 11.06 18.64 -32.83
N MET A 2 11.34 17.80 -31.84
CA MET A 2 10.32 17.31 -30.90
C MET A 2 10.30 18.22 -29.67
N MET A 3 9.12 18.76 -29.37
CA MET A 3 8.86 19.56 -28.16
C MET A 3 8.52 18.60 -27.02
N SER A 4 9.19 18.73 -25.87
CA SER A 4 8.76 18.09 -24.62
C SER A 4 8.54 19.18 -23.58
N ASN A 5 7.28 19.59 -23.47
CA ASN A 5 6.76 20.53 -22.50
C ASN A 5 6.70 19.88 -21.10
N GLY A 6 6.95 20.67 -20.06
CA GLY A 6 7.32 20.19 -18.72
C GLY A 6 6.23 19.48 -17.93
N THR A 7 6.64 18.83 -16.83
CA THR A 7 5.80 18.58 -15.64
C THR A 7 6.68 18.12 -14.47
N GLY A 8 6.47 18.70 -13.29
CA GLY A 8 7.26 18.43 -12.09
C GLY A 8 7.30 16.94 -11.74
N ALA A 9 8.52 16.40 -11.61
CA ALA A 9 8.75 15.01 -11.25
C ALA A 9 8.30 14.76 -9.80
N THR A 10 7.05 14.32 -9.63
CA THR A 10 6.77 13.34 -8.57
C THR A 10 7.40 12.06 -9.08
N THR A 11 8.65 11.81 -8.69
CA THR A 11 9.46 10.70 -9.23
C THR A 11 8.75 9.38 -8.89
N MET A 12 7.91 8.88 -9.80
CA MET A 12 7.38 7.53 -9.71
C MET A 12 8.56 6.58 -9.59
N PRO A 13 8.49 5.55 -8.72
CA PRO A 13 9.59 4.61 -8.59
C PRO A 13 9.90 4.04 -9.98
N LEU A 14 11.11 4.34 -10.45
CA LEU A 14 11.62 3.82 -11.72
C LEU A 14 11.79 2.32 -11.55
N CYS A 15 10.83 1.54 -12.04
CA CYS A 15 10.98 0.10 -12.11
C CYS A 15 12.07 -0.19 -13.13
N THR A 16 13.20 -0.73 -12.69
CA THR A 16 14.43 -0.92 -13.49
C THR A 16 14.31 -2.00 -14.57
N GLY A 17 13.11 -2.50 -14.88
CA GLY A 17 12.85 -3.59 -15.83
C GLY A 17 13.29 -4.97 -15.32
N THR A 18 14.33 -5.02 -14.50
CA THR A 18 14.82 -6.22 -13.81
C THR A 18 14.23 -6.29 -12.42
N CYS A 19 13.62 -7.42 -12.08
CA CYS A 19 13.22 -7.71 -10.71
C CYS A 19 14.44 -8.15 -9.92
N ASP A 20 14.63 -7.56 -8.75
CA ASP A 20 15.59 -8.03 -7.78
C ASP A 20 14.98 -9.21 -7.00
N ASP A 21 15.77 -10.27 -6.80
CA ASP A 21 15.30 -11.49 -6.11
C ASP A 21 15.17 -11.32 -4.59
N ASN A 22 15.59 -10.18 -4.01
CA ASN A 22 15.45 -9.90 -2.58
C ASN A 22 14.03 -9.41 -2.23
N CYS A 23 13.04 -10.24 -2.53
CA CYS A 23 11.68 -10.02 -2.08
C CYS A 23 11.48 -10.52 -0.63
N PRO A 24 10.70 -9.80 0.19
CA PRO A 24 10.35 -10.30 1.51
C PRO A 24 9.51 -11.59 1.40
N PRO A 25 9.67 -12.55 2.31
CA PRO A 25 8.87 -13.77 2.33
C PRO A 25 7.39 -13.45 2.61
N VAL A 26 6.49 -14.18 1.94
CA VAL A 26 5.03 -13.99 2.01
C VAL A 26 4.28 -15.24 2.46
N ASP A 27 4.99 -16.24 2.99
CA ASP A 27 4.45 -17.57 3.33
C ASP A 27 3.36 -17.56 4.42
N HIS A 28 3.26 -16.46 5.17
CA HIS A 28 2.33 -16.31 6.29
C HIS A 28 1.29 -15.21 6.10
N CYS A 29 1.02 -14.78 4.86
CA CYS A 29 0.00 -13.76 4.62
C CYS A 29 -1.42 -14.31 4.85
N LYS A 30 -1.99 -14.00 6.03
CA LYS A 30 -3.32 -14.47 6.46
C LYS A 30 -4.49 -14.02 5.56
N CYS A 31 -4.35 -12.87 4.90
CA CYS A 31 -5.41 -12.27 4.09
C CYS A 31 -5.02 -12.14 2.61
N GLY A 32 -4.07 -12.97 2.16
CA GLY A 32 -3.59 -13.02 0.78
C GLY A 32 -2.43 -12.06 0.50
N THR A 33 -1.99 -12.07 -0.77
CA THR A 33 -0.84 -11.32 -1.26
C THR A 33 -1.21 -10.40 -2.42
N TYR A 34 -0.48 -9.29 -2.54
CA TYR A 34 -0.54 -8.39 -3.68
C TYR A 34 0.85 -8.18 -4.27
N LYS A 35 0.91 -7.94 -5.59
CA LYS A 35 2.16 -7.50 -6.22
C LYS A 35 2.35 -6.01 -5.99
N GLY A 36 3.56 -5.62 -5.58
CA GLY A 36 3.92 -4.22 -5.45
C GLY A 36 3.88 -3.48 -6.79
N TRP A 37 4.11 -2.17 -6.75
CA TRP A 37 3.99 -1.28 -7.91
C TRP A 37 4.73 -1.76 -9.17
N CYS A 38 5.93 -2.32 -9.02
CA CYS A 38 6.73 -2.83 -10.14
C CYS A 38 6.43 -4.28 -10.54
N GLY A 39 5.47 -4.95 -9.91
CA GLY A 39 5.09 -6.33 -10.26
C GLY A 39 6.09 -7.43 -9.88
N CYS A 40 7.22 -7.06 -9.26
CA CYS A 40 8.31 -7.96 -8.89
C CYS A 40 8.03 -8.72 -7.59
N CYS A 41 7.89 -8.00 -6.48
CA CYS A 41 7.69 -8.62 -5.18
C CYS A 41 6.20 -8.73 -4.82
N SER A 42 5.89 -9.85 -4.17
CA SER A 42 4.62 -10.04 -3.48
C SER A 42 4.74 -9.49 -2.06
N PHE A 43 3.64 -8.95 -1.55
CA PHE A 43 3.53 -8.41 -0.20
C PHE A 43 2.22 -8.88 0.41
N CYS A 44 2.16 -8.99 1.74
CA CYS A 44 0.91 -9.33 2.42
C CYS A 44 -0.06 -8.14 2.41
N TYR A 45 -1.33 -8.42 2.12
CA TYR A 45 -2.41 -7.50 2.45
C TYR A 45 -2.52 -7.31 3.97
N VAL A 46 -3.00 -6.13 4.39
CA VAL A 46 -3.41 -5.88 5.77
C VAL A 46 -4.79 -6.50 6.02
N CYS A 47 -4.94 -7.29 7.06
CA CYS A 47 -6.20 -7.99 7.33
C CYS A 47 -7.31 -7.06 7.83
N PRO A 48 -8.59 -7.41 7.62
CA PRO A 48 -9.70 -6.68 8.22
C PRO A 48 -9.56 -6.65 9.75
N GLY A 49 -9.72 -5.47 10.34
CA GLY A 49 -9.53 -5.22 11.78
C GLY A 49 -8.11 -4.83 12.17
N GLU A 50 -7.11 -4.99 11.29
CA GLU A 50 -5.74 -4.56 11.59
C GLU A 50 -5.49 -3.08 11.26
N ASN A 51 -4.50 -2.50 11.94
CA ASN A 51 -4.08 -1.12 11.74
C ASN A 51 -3.47 -0.94 10.36
N CYS A 52 -4.05 -0.04 9.59
CA CYS A 52 -3.51 0.41 8.31
C CYS A 52 -2.94 1.82 8.47
N PHE A 53 -1.75 2.05 7.91
CA PHE A 53 -1.17 3.39 7.84
C PHE A 53 -1.56 4.02 6.51
N THR A 54 -2.36 5.08 6.55
CA THR A 54 -2.80 5.77 5.31
C THR A 54 -1.65 6.36 4.48
N VAL A 55 -0.43 6.45 5.03
CA VAL A 55 0.75 6.98 4.34
C VAL A 55 1.64 5.87 3.76
N LEU A 56 1.65 4.67 4.35
CA LEU A 56 2.61 3.62 3.97
C LEU A 56 2.15 2.77 2.77
N ASN A 57 1.06 3.14 2.09
CA ASN A 57 0.57 2.50 0.86
C ASN A 57 0.39 0.97 0.91
N ARG A 58 0.34 0.36 2.09
CA ARG A 58 -0.02 -1.07 2.19
C ARG A 58 -1.53 -1.20 2.03
N PRO A 59 -2.02 -1.86 0.96
CA PRO A 59 -3.44 -2.06 0.75
C PRO A 59 -4.00 -3.05 1.78
N CYS A 60 -5.25 -2.80 2.17
CA CYS A 60 -6.06 -3.79 2.88
C CYS A 60 -6.41 -4.95 1.96
N ALA A 61 -6.79 -6.08 2.55
CA ALA A 61 -7.28 -7.24 1.82
C ALA A 61 -8.43 -6.88 0.87
N PRO A 62 -8.62 -7.64 -0.23
CA PRO A 62 -9.75 -7.45 -1.14
C PRO A 62 -11.08 -7.37 -0.39
N GLY A 63 -11.94 -6.43 -0.78
CA GLY A 63 -13.19 -6.17 -0.08
C GLY A 63 -13.02 -5.45 1.26
N SER A 64 -11.86 -4.85 1.54
CA SER A 64 -11.63 -3.99 2.70
C SER A 64 -10.95 -2.68 2.33
N LYS A 65 -11.27 -1.61 3.05
CA LYS A 65 -10.66 -0.29 2.88
C LYS A 65 -10.08 0.23 4.19
N CYS A 66 -8.98 0.98 4.09
CA CYS A 66 -8.38 1.62 5.24
C CYS A 66 -9.25 2.82 5.66
N VAL A 67 -9.98 2.68 6.76
CA VAL A 67 -10.83 3.74 7.32
C VAL A 67 -10.04 4.45 8.41
N ARG A 68 -9.88 5.78 8.29
CA ARG A 68 -9.21 6.58 9.32
C ARG A 68 -9.99 6.51 10.62
N ASP A 69 -9.27 6.29 11.72
CA ASP A 69 -9.85 6.35 13.04
C ASP A 69 -9.93 7.82 13.49
N THR A 70 -11.13 8.39 13.45
CA THR A 70 -11.38 9.78 13.88
C THR A 70 -11.47 9.90 15.40
N THR A 71 -11.60 8.78 16.12
CA THR A 71 -11.69 8.71 17.59
C THR A 71 -10.33 8.84 18.28
N ILE A 72 -9.24 8.41 17.65
CA ILE A 72 -7.86 8.49 18.15
C ILE A 72 -7.19 9.84 17.78
N SER A 73 -7.91 10.74 17.11
CA SER A 73 -7.39 12.00 16.53
C SER A 73 -6.98 13.10 17.52
N ARG A 74 -6.91 12.84 18.83
CA ARG A 74 -6.45 13.87 19.81
C ARG A 74 -5.17 13.56 20.58
N VAL A 75 -4.64 12.33 20.51
CA VAL A 75 -3.52 11.94 21.42
C VAL A 75 -2.23 11.55 20.69
N MET A 76 -2.27 11.14 19.41
CA MET A 76 -1.04 10.91 18.65
C MET A 76 -1.19 11.24 17.17
N HIS A 77 -0.27 12.02 16.66
CA HIS A 77 -0.07 12.43 15.25
C HIS A 77 0.16 11.27 14.25
N ARG A 78 -0.21 10.04 14.57
CA ARG A 78 -0.07 8.91 13.65
C ARG A 78 -1.37 8.77 12.87
N ARG A 79 -1.29 8.99 11.55
CA ARG A 79 -2.38 8.80 10.56
C ARG A 79 -2.73 7.30 10.41
N ILE A 80 -3.15 6.70 11.52
CA ILE A 80 -3.53 5.31 11.68
C ILE A 80 -5.03 5.20 11.36
N GLY A 81 -5.38 4.17 10.60
CA GLY A 81 -6.74 3.71 10.42
C GLY A 81 -6.83 2.22 10.68
N PHE A 82 -7.98 1.64 10.39
CA PHE A 82 -8.20 0.19 10.42
C PHE A 82 -8.78 -0.28 9.11
N CYS A 83 -8.38 -1.46 8.65
CA CYS A 83 -9.00 -2.08 7.49
C CYS A 83 -10.41 -2.53 7.86
N GLN A 84 -11.44 -1.89 7.29
CA GLN A 84 -12.82 -2.33 7.45
C GLN A 84 -13.30 -3.01 6.18
N LYS A 85 -14.03 -4.14 6.34
CA LYS A 85 -14.72 -4.80 5.24
C LYS A 85 -15.74 -3.83 4.66
N THR A 86 -15.70 -3.70 3.35
CA THR A 86 -16.78 -3.12 2.56
C THR A 86 -17.60 -4.29 2.06
N ASP A 87 -18.48 -4.81 2.91
CA ASP A 87 -19.61 -5.59 2.43
C ASP A 87 -20.41 -4.67 1.49
N ALA A 88 -20.46 -5.04 0.22
CA ALA A 88 -21.29 -4.43 -0.81
C ALA A 88 -22.37 -5.42 -1.20
#